data_AF-A0A238K6E9-F1
#
_entry.id   AF-A0A238K6E9-F1
#
_cell.length_a   1.000
_cell.length_b   1.000
_cell.length_c   1.000
_cell.angle_alpha   90.00
_cell.angle_beta   90.00
_cell.angle_gamma   90.00
#
_symmetry.space_group_name_H-M   'P 1'
#
loop_
_entity.id
_entity.type
_entity.pdbx_description
1 polymer ?
#
loop_
_entity_poly.entity_id
_entity_poly.type
_entity_poly.pdbx_seq_one_letter_code
_entity_poly.pdbx_strand_id
1 'polypeptide(L)' 'MAARFDYLPDQIYLPVGVLDQAALYPSQSHCHTDARLSWLHINDELPTSAASGRARLLSSEPVDGT' A
#
# COMPACT_ATOMS: atom_id res chain seq x y z
N MET A 1 11.59 13.02 0.31
CA MET A 1 11.26 11.74 -0.35
C MET A 1 9.78 11.46 -0.14
N ALA A 2 8.96 11.77 -1.13
CA ALA A 2 7.56 11.38 -1.22
C ALA A 2 7.30 11.10 -2.71
N ALA A 3 6.62 10.00 -3.01
CA ALA A 3 6.31 9.63 -4.39
C ALA A 3 4.91 10.11 -4.73
N ARG A 4 4.81 10.86 -5.83
CA ARG A 4 3.56 11.08 -6.51
C ARG A 4 3.60 10.24 -7.78
N PHE A 5 2.56 9.43 -7.96
CA PHE A 5 2.39 8.64 -9.17
C PHE A 5 1.34 9.34 -10.02
N ASP A 6 1.67 9.68 -11.27
CA ASP A 6 0.74 10.38 -12.17
C ASP A 6 -0.56 9.58 -12.39
N TYR A 7 -0.48 8.26 -12.32
CA TYR A 7 -1.62 7.34 -12.44
C TYR A 7 -2.43 7.17 -11.13
N LEU A 8 -2.05 7.84 -10.04
CA LEU A 8 -2.78 7.86 -8.76
C LEU A 8 -2.92 9.31 -8.26
N PRO A 9 -3.71 10.16 -8.96
CA PRO A 9 -3.88 11.55 -8.59
C PRO A 9 -4.48 11.68 -7.17
N ASP A 10 -4.20 12.82 -6.54
CA ASP A 10 -4.69 13.20 -5.22
C ASP A 10 -4.22 12.32 -4.05
N GLN A 11 -3.17 11.52 -4.27
CA GLN A 11 -2.49 10.77 -3.21
C GLN A 11 -1.00 11.01 -3.19
N ILE A 12 -0.45 11.05 -1.98
CA ILE A 12 0.99 11.13 -1.72
C ILE A 12 1.38 9.81 -1.07
N TYR A 13 2.32 9.10 -1.69
CA TYR A 13 2.86 7.86 -1.15
C TYR A 13 4.16 8.15 -0.41
N LEU A 14 4.20 7.81 0.87
CA LEU A 14 5.37 7.99 1.73
C LEU A 14 5.99 6.63 2.05
N PRO A 15 7.28 6.40 1.75
CA PRO A 15 7.96 5.19 2.20
C PRO A 15 8.02 5.15 3.73
N VAL A 16 7.47 4.11 4.36
CA VAL A 16 7.38 4.02 5.83
C VAL A 16 8.75 4.14 6.51
N GLY A 17 9.81 3.65 5.89
CA GLY A 17 11.18 3.70 6.43
C GLY A 17 11.78 5.10 6.61
N VAL A 18 11.10 6.16 6.15
CA VAL A 18 11.53 7.56 6.42
C VAL A 18 10.95 8.12 7.73
N LEU A 19 10.04 7.38 8.38
CA LEU A 19 9.44 7.75 9.65
C LEU A 19 10.28 7.20 10.81
N ASP A 20 10.52 8.01 11.84
CA ASP A 20 11.23 7.55 13.05
C ASP A 20 10.50 6.39 13.74
N GLN A 21 9.16 6.37 13.68
CA GLN A 21 8.32 5.34 14.27
C GLN A 21 7.85 4.29 13.24
N ALA A 22 8.66 3.98 12.23
CA ALA A 22 8.34 3.02 11.16
C ALA A 22 7.77 1.68 11.68
N ALA A 23 8.25 1.20 12.82
CA ALA A 23 7.80 -0.04 13.45
C ALA A 23 6.31 -0.04 13.86
N LEU A 24 5.67 1.13 14.01
CA LEU A 24 4.25 1.25 14.32
C LEU A 24 3.34 1.01 13.11
N TYR A 25 3.91 0.89 11.91
CA TYR A 25 3.16 0.77 10.66
C TYR A 25 3.54 -0.51 9.91
N PRO A 26 3.19 -1.70 10.44
CA PRO A 26 3.43 -2.95 9.73
C PRO A 26 2.60 -3.01 8.45
N SER A 27 3.16 -3.63 7.42
CA SER A 27 2.45 -3.93 6.18
C SER A 27 1.20 -4.77 6.46
N GLN A 28 0.09 -4.42 5.83
CA GLN A 28 -1.18 -5.14 5.99
C GLN A 28 -1.53 -6.03 4.78
N SER A 29 -0.82 -5.89 3.66
CA SER A 29 -1.05 -6.63 2.43
C SER A 29 0.07 -6.42 1.43
N HIS A 30 0.21 -7.36 0.49
CA HIS A 30 1.05 -7.22 -0.70
C HIS A 30 0.20 -6.82 -1.92
N CYS A 31 0.65 -5.83 -2.67
CA CYS A 31 0.00 -5.37 -3.90
C CYS A 31 0.82 -5.78 -5.13
N HIS A 32 0.22 -5.71 -6.33
CA HIS A 32 0.87 -6.05 -7.60
C HIS A 32 1.44 -7.48 -7.67
N THR A 33 0.70 -8.45 -7.12
CA THR A 33 1.11 -9.87 -7.08
C THR A 33 1.40 -10.45 -8.47
N ASP A 34 0.72 -9.97 -9.51
CA ASP A 34 0.94 -10.41 -10.89
C ASP A 34 2.32 -10.00 -11.46
N ALA A 35 2.93 -8.96 -10.88
CA ALA A 35 4.28 -8.53 -11.22
C ALA A 35 5.35 -9.22 -10.34
N ARG A 36 4.95 -10.14 -9.45
CA ARG A 36 5.88 -10.87 -8.58
C ARG A 36 6.76 -11.78 -9.42
N LEU A 37 8.06 -11.71 -9.18
CA LEU A 37 9.03 -12.61 -9.79
C LEU A 37 8.76 -14.06 -9.37
N SER A 38 8.90 -15.00 -10.29
CA SER A 38 8.54 -16.43 -10.06
C SER A 38 9.34 -17.10 -8.94
N TRP A 39 10.55 -16.60 -8.66
CA TRP A 39 11.41 -17.09 -7.58
C TRP A 39 11.16 -16.41 -6.23
N LEU A 40 10.39 -15.31 -6.20
CA LEU A 40 10.10 -14.58 -4.96
C LEU A 40 8.86 -15.16 -4.29
N HIS A 41 9.08 -15.87 -3.18
CA HIS A 41 8.04 -16.42 -2.33
C HIS A 41 8.01 -15.65 -1.01
N ILE A 42 6.93 -14.92 -0.75
CA ILE A 42 6.69 -14.20 0.51
C ILE A 42 5.67 -15.03 1.31
N ASN A 43 6.10 -15.55 2.45
CA ASN A 43 5.33 -16.52 3.26
C ASN A 43 4.95 -15.93 4.63
N ASP A 44 4.48 -14.69 4.66
CA ASP A 44 4.06 -13.97 5.88
C ASP A 44 2.54 -14.03 6.13
N GLU A 45 1.83 -14.83 5.32
CA GLU A 45 0.37 -15.02 5.34
C GLU A 45 -0.44 -13.72 5.12
N LEU A 46 0.20 -12.62 4.75
CA LEU A 46 -0.51 -11.38 4.50
C LEU A 46 -1.36 -11.48 3.22
N PRO A 47 -2.54 -10.84 3.18
CA PRO A 47 -3.37 -10.79 1.99
C PRO A 47 -2.61 -10.25 0.78
N THR A 48 -2.82 -10.88 -0.39
CA THR A 48 -2.20 -10.48 -1.66
C THR A 48 -3.25 -9.95 -2.63
N SER A 49 -2.91 -8.92 -3.41
CA SER A 49 -3.74 -8.37 -4.48
C SER A 49 -2.91 -8.13 -5.75
N ALA A 50 -3.53 -8.30 -6.91
CA ALA A 50 -2.97 -7.89 -8.21
C ALA A 50 -3.06 -6.36 -8.43
N ALA A 51 -4.04 -5.72 -7.80
CA ALA A 51 -4.27 -4.28 -7.92
C ALA A 51 -3.36 -3.48 -6.96
N SER A 52 -3.42 -2.15 -7.07
CA SER A 52 -2.84 -1.27 -6.06
C SER A 52 -3.68 -1.27 -4.78
N GLY A 53 -3.06 -0.93 -3.65
CA GLY A 53 -3.75 -0.80 -2.36
C GLY A 53 -4.77 0.35 -2.31
N ARG A 54 -4.82 1.22 -3.33
CA ARG A 54 -5.69 2.40 -3.39
C ARG A 54 -7.17 2.07 -3.22
N ALA A 55 -7.67 1.04 -3.89
CA ALA A 55 -9.09 0.68 -3.84
C ALA A 55 -9.52 0.29 -2.42
N ARG A 56 -8.65 -0.45 -1.71
CA ARG A 56 -8.86 -0.82 -0.30
C ARG A 56 -8.86 0.41 0.60
N LEU A 57 -7.91 1.33 0.40
CA LEU A 57 -7.85 2.58 1.17
C LEU A 57 -9.12 3.42 1.02
N LEU A 58 -9.60 3.61 -0.22
CA LEU A 58 -10.83 4.38 -0.49
C LEU A 58 -12.10 3.71 0.02
N SER A 59 -12.08 2.38 0.22
CA SER A 59 -13.22 1.62 0.77
C SER A 59 -13.27 1.67 2.31
N SER A 60 -12.29 2.29 2.96
CA SER A 60 -12.14 2.34 4.42
C SER A 60 -12.43 3.72 5.03
N GLU A 61 -12.79 4.73 4.25
CA GLU A 61 -13.23 6.03 4.77
C GLU A 61 -14.69 5.96 5.26
N PRO A 62 -15.01 6.43 6.48
CA PRO A 62 -16.33 6.96 6.78
C PRO A 62 -16.50 8.26 5.98
N VAL A 63 -17.61 8.40 5.26
CA VAL A 63 -18.14 9.71 4.88
C VAL A 63 -18.49 10.42 6.18
N ASP A 64 -17.75 11.46 6.55
CA ASP A 64 -18.33 12.52 7.37
C ASP A 64 -17.74 13.89 7.03
N GLY A 65 -18.65 14.79 6.68
CA GLY A 65 -18.41 16.15 6.22
C GLY A 65 -19.74 16.80 5.85
N THR A 66 -20.67 16.81 6.82
CA THR A 66 -21.73 17.84 6.92
C THR A 66 -21.18 19.00 7.73
#